data_AF-A0AAE9SI37-F1
#
_entry.id   AF-A0AAE9SI37-F1
#
_cell.length_a   1.000
_cell.length_b   1.000
_cell.length_c   1.000
_cell.angle_alpha   90.00
_cell.angle_beta   90.00
_cell.angle_gamma   90.00
#
_symmetry.space_group_name_H-M   'P 1'
#
loop_
_entity.id
_entity.type
_entity.pdbx_description
1 polymer ?
#
loop_
_entity_poly.entity_id
_entity_poly.type
_entity_poly.pdbx_seq_one_letter_code
_entity_poly.pdbx_strand_id
1 'polypeptide(L)'
;MKKLNIKQILCLLFSALILATGCSSVWSKKYKDDAGVMYGMIYDGNEEGVSGVSVKVNGWLKAVSDGQGRFILKFLYADIKDKKEQRIELEKEGYEKIEDVFYYEPMSLLHIRMESGEDILKEAENLIDEKEYGRAEESIDRAIKIEEYRDEGLFLKAVIKYKEGDKKEAEKLLDLMKLKDNIYVKKLKERLK
;
A
#
# COMPACT_ATOMS: atom_id res chain seq x y z
N MET A 1 0.90 71.43 -25.76
CA MET A 1 1.48 70.07 -25.63
C MET A 1 2.88 70.20 -25.04
N LYS A 2 3.13 69.73 -23.81
CA LYS A 2 4.47 69.80 -23.18
C LYS A 2 5.39 68.76 -23.85
N LYS A 3 6.52 69.21 -24.40
CA LYS A 3 7.55 68.33 -24.97
C LYS A 3 8.18 67.52 -23.83
N LEU A 4 8.15 66.19 -23.92
CA LEU A 4 8.86 65.35 -22.96
C LEU A 4 10.37 65.57 -23.09
N ASN A 5 11.05 65.67 -21.96
CA ASN A 5 12.50 65.82 -21.90
C ASN A 5 13.17 64.45 -22.13
N ILE A 6 14.37 64.42 -22.72
CA ILE A 6 15.17 63.21 -22.99
C ILE A 6 15.29 62.31 -21.75
N LYS A 7 15.39 62.88 -20.54
CA LYS A 7 15.43 62.10 -19.29
C LYS A 7 14.12 61.36 -18.99
N GLN A 8 12.98 61.95 -19.34
CA GLN A 8 11.66 61.33 -19.18
C GLN A 8 11.44 60.23 -20.22
N ILE A 9 11.97 60.42 -21.44
CA ILE A 9 11.96 59.40 -22.50
C ILE A 9 12.84 58.21 -22.11
N LEU A 10 14.03 58.46 -21.53
CA LEU A 10 14.92 57.41 -21.06
C LEU A 10 14.30 56.61 -19.90
N CYS A 11 13.66 57.30 -18.94
CA CYS A 11 12.94 56.64 -17.84
C CYS A 11 11.81 55.75 -18.35
N LEU A 12 11.02 56.22 -19.32
CA LEU A 12 9.93 55.45 -19.91
C LEU A 12 10.44 54.19 -20.63
N LEU A 13 11.55 54.32 -21.38
CA LEU A 13 12.22 53.19 -22.04
C LEU A 13 12.75 52.16 -21.03
N PHE A 14 13.34 52.61 -19.92
CA PHE A 14 13.83 51.69 -18.88
C PHE A 14 12.70 50.98 -18.14
N SER A 15 11.60 51.67 -17.84
CA SER A 15 10.40 51.04 -17.25
C SER A 15 9.72 50.04 -18.19
N ALA A 16 9.74 50.28 -19.50
CA ALA A 16 9.20 49.36 -20.50
C ALA A 16 10.04 48.07 -20.61
N LEU A 17 11.37 48.16 -20.48
CA LEU A 17 12.24 46.98 -20.45
C LEU A 17 11.98 46.08 -19.24
N ILE A 18 11.77 46.68 -18.06
CA ILE A 18 11.52 45.92 -16.82
C ILE A 18 10.18 45.15 -16.88
N LEU A 19 9.16 45.71 -17.54
CA LEU A 19 7.89 45.04 -17.79
C LEU A 19 7.99 43.90 -18.83
N ALA A 20 8.93 43.99 -19.78
CA ALA A 20 9.16 42.95 -20.79
C ALA A 20 9.99 41.77 -20.25
N THR A 21 10.78 41.97 -19.20
CA THR A 21 11.49 40.91 -18.46
C THR A 21 10.70 40.37 -17.28
N GLY A 22 9.43 40.78 -17.15
CA GLY A 22 8.51 40.23 -16.16
C GLY A 22 8.49 38.72 -16.28
N CYS A 23 8.84 38.06 -15.18
CA CYS A 23 8.81 36.62 -14.98
C CYS A 23 7.68 36.00 -15.81
N SER A 24 8.04 35.20 -16.81
CA SER A 24 7.08 34.24 -17.32
C SER A 24 6.78 33.28 -16.17
N SER A 25 5.79 33.64 -15.33
CA SER A 25 5.02 32.61 -14.65
C SER A 25 4.65 31.65 -15.75
N VAL A 26 5.07 30.38 -15.63
CA VAL A 26 4.85 29.35 -16.64
C VAL A 26 3.34 29.12 -16.69
N TRP A 27 2.65 30.01 -17.41
CA TRP A 27 1.21 30.00 -17.59
C TRP A 27 0.95 28.85 -18.56
N SER A 28 0.47 27.76 -17.98
CA SER A 28 0.11 26.53 -18.67
C SER A 28 1.24 26.03 -19.56
N LYS A 29 2.12 25.20 -18.98
CA LYS A 29 2.51 24.01 -19.72
C LYS A 29 1.17 23.33 -20.05
N LYS A 30 0.63 23.58 -21.25
CA LYS A 30 -0.41 22.73 -21.82
C LYS A 30 0.22 21.36 -21.73
N TYR A 31 -0.21 20.55 -20.77
CA TYR A 31 0.04 19.13 -20.79
C TYR A 31 -0.59 18.67 -22.11
N LYS A 32 0.23 18.66 -23.17
CA LYS A 32 0.05 17.83 -24.36
C LYS A 32 0.37 16.38 -24.00
N ASP A 33 0.12 16.00 -22.76
CA ASP A 33 0.21 14.63 -22.33
C ASP A 33 -1.23 14.14 -22.46
N ASP A 34 -1.51 13.43 -23.54
CA ASP A 34 -2.75 12.69 -23.77
C ASP A 34 -2.98 11.57 -22.73
N ALA A 35 -2.22 11.60 -21.63
CA ALA A 35 -2.22 10.68 -20.53
C ALA A 35 -2.16 11.42 -19.18
N GLY A 36 -3.10 11.13 -18.28
CA GLY A 36 -3.07 11.60 -16.91
C GLY A 36 -2.17 10.72 -16.06
N VAL A 37 -1.45 11.34 -15.12
CA VAL A 37 -0.60 10.64 -14.15
C VAL A 37 -1.27 10.66 -12.78
N MET A 38 -1.19 9.54 -12.07
CA MET A 38 -1.52 9.44 -10.65
C MET A 38 -0.33 8.80 -9.93
N TYR A 39 0.03 9.35 -8.79
CA TYR A 39 1.08 8.82 -7.95
C TYR A 39 0.46 7.89 -6.91
N GLY A 40 1.22 6.90 -6.47
CA GLY A 40 0.81 6.07 -5.34
C GLY A 40 1.99 5.70 -4.45
N MET A 41 1.67 5.34 -3.22
CA MET A 41 2.61 4.93 -2.21
C MET A 41 2.04 3.77 -1.40
N ILE A 42 2.85 2.73 -1.22
CA ILE A 42 2.50 1.52 -0.49
C ILE A 42 3.33 1.48 0.78
N TYR A 43 2.68 1.28 1.92
CA TYR A 43 3.34 1.22 3.22
C TYR A 43 2.89 -0.01 4.02
N ASP A 44 3.75 -0.49 4.90
CA ASP A 44 3.46 -1.59 5.82
C ASP A 44 2.81 -1.10 7.13
N GLY A 45 2.67 -2.01 8.09
CA GLY A 45 2.10 -1.70 9.41
C GLY A 45 2.91 -0.71 10.23
N ASN A 46 4.19 -0.50 9.90
CA ASN A 46 5.12 0.40 10.58
C ASN A 46 5.29 1.74 9.84
N GLU A 47 4.45 2.02 8.84
CA GLU A 47 4.53 3.20 7.95
C GLU A 47 5.80 3.23 7.08
N GLU A 48 6.46 2.07 6.88
CA GLU A 48 7.61 1.95 6.00
C GLU A 48 7.21 1.58 4.57
N GLY A 49 7.92 2.13 3.58
CA GLY A 49 7.59 1.94 2.17
C GLY A 49 7.84 0.51 1.69
N VAL A 50 6.84 -0.14 1.10
CA VAL A 50 6.95 -1.53 0.64
C VAL A 50 7.42 -1.58 -0.81
N SER A 51 8.66 -2.01 -1.01
CA SER A 51 9.27 -2.13 -2.33
C SER A 51 8.87 -3.40 -3.08
N GLY A 52 8.95 -3.37 -4.42
CA GLY A 52 8.79 -4.55 -5.27
C GLY A 52 7.36 -5.09 -5.38
N VAL A 53 6.35 -4.30 -5.01
CA VAL A 53 4.94 -4.71 -5.08
C VAL A 53 4.45 -4.58 -6.52
N SER A 54 3.85 -5.65 -7.04
CA SER A 54 3.21 -5.63 -8.35
C SER A 54 1.86 -4.92 -8.26
N VAL A 55 1.71 -3.81 -8.99
CA VAL A 55 0.48 -3.01 -9.02
C VAL A 55 -0.25 -3.25 -10.34
N LYS A 56 -1.37 -3.96 -10.28
CA LYS A 56 -2.25 -4.22 -11.41
C LYS A 56 -3.45 -3.29 -11.35
N VAL A 57 -3.86 -2.77 -12.51
CA VAL A 57 -5.10 -2.00 -12.66
C VAL A 57 -5.97 -2.67 -13.71
N ASN A 58 -7.20 -3.03 -13.34
CA ASN A 58 -8.15 -3.80 -14.14
C ASN A 58 -7.52 -5.10 -14.71
N GLY A 59 -6.76 -5.82 -13.88
CA GLY A 59 -6.07 -7.07 -14.24
C GLY A 59 -4.74 -6.91 -14.99
N TRP A 60 -4.35 -5.69 -15.39
CA TRP A 60 -3.10 -5.45 -16.13
C TRP A 60 -2.03 -4.89 -15.22
N LEU A 61 -0.82 -5.48 -15.23
CA LEU A 61 0.33 -4.92 -14.54
C LEU A 61 0.65 -3.52 -15.09
N LYS A 62 0.59 -2.50 -14.24
CA LYS A 62 0.85 -1.10 -14.61
C LYS A 62 2.14 -0.57 -14.03
N ALA A 63 2.52 -1.01 -12.84
CA ALA A 63 3.71 -0.54 -12.15
C ALA A 63 4.25 -1.60 -11.18
N VAL A 64 5.49 -1.38 -10.74
CA VAL A 64 6.10 -2.04 -9.60
C VAL A 64 6.59 -0.94 -8.66
N SER A 65 6.37 -1.09 -7.35
CA SER A 65 6.83 -0.08 -6.40
C SER A 65 8.35 -0.02 -6.30
N ASP A 66 8.88 1.19 -6.16
CA ASP A 66 10.32 1.43 -5.98
C ASP A 66 10.78 1.12 -4.55
N GLY A 67 12.06 1.33 -4.27
CA GLY A 67 12.67 1.08 -2.95
C GLY A 67 12.04 1.86 -1.79
N GLN A 68 11.23 2.89 -2.06
CA GLN A 68 10.53 3.69 -1.05
C GLN A 68 9.01 3.42 -1.07
N GLY A 69 8.56 2.37 -1.76
CA GLY A 69 7.15 2.01 -1.88
C GLY A 69 6.35 2.87 -2.87
N ARG A 70 7.00 3.73 -3.66
CA ARG A 70 6.32 4.64 -4.59
C ARG A 70 6.07 3.97 -5.92
N PHE A 71 4.96 4.29 -6.56
CA PHE A 71 4.64 3.87 -7.93
C PHE A 71 3.92 4.97 -8.70
N ILE A 72 3.93 4.86 -10.03
CA ILE A 72 3.32 5.85 -10.92
C ILE A 72 2.37 5.13 -11.89
N LEU A 73 1.11 5.53 -11.89
CA LEU A 73 0.10 5.06 -12.83
C LEU A 73 -0.07 6.08 -13.96
N LYS A 74 -0.07 5.58 -15.19
CA LYS A 74 -0.38 6.36 -16.40
C LYS A 74 -1.72 5.89 -16.95
N PHE A 75 -2.63 6.84 -17.15
CA PHE A 75 -3.95 6.60 -17.71
C PHE A 75 -4.09 7.32 -19.03
N LEU A 76 -4.76 6.71 -20.01
CA LEU A 76 -5.11 7.41 -21.24
C LEU A 76 -6.29 8.34 -20.97
N TYR A 77 -6.38 9.46 -21.71
CA TYR A 77 -7.47 10.41 -21.55
C TYR A 77 -8.88 9.76 -21.63
N ALA A 78 -9.06 8.74 -22.47
CA ALA A 78 -10.30 7.98 -22.59
C ALA A 78 -10.70 7.23 -21.30
N ASP A 79 -9.74 6.82 -20.48
CA ASP A 79 -9.98 6.13 -19.20
C ASP A 79 -10.38 7.13 -18.10
N ILE A 80 -9.93 8.38 -18.24
CA ILE A 80 -10.12 9.46 -17.26
C ILE A 80 -11.40 10.27 -17.51
N LYS A 81 -11.78 10.46 -18.78
CA LYS A 81 -12.84 11.40 -19.20
C LYS A 81 -14.17 11.17 -18.50
N ASP A 82 -14.49 9.92 -18.17
CA ASP A 82 -15.78 9.55 -17.58
C ASP A 82 -15.69 9.25 -16.06
N LYS A 83 -14.57 9.59 -15.39
CA LYS A 83 -14.32 9.24 -13.98
C LYS A 83 -14.64 7.77 -13.69
N LYS A 84 -14.17 6.86 -14.56
CA LYS A 84 -14.47 5.45 -14.42
C LYS A 84 -13.82 4.88 -13.18
N GLU A 85 -14.61 4.09 -12.47
CA GLU A 85 -14.13 3.19 -11.42
C GLU A 85 -13.00 2.31 -11.98
N GLN A 86 -11.89 2.26 -11.25
CA GLN A 86 -10.73 1.43 -11.57
C GLN A 86 -10.53 0.41 -10.45
N ARG A 87 -10.30 -0.84 -10.80
CA ARG A 87 -9.93 -1.89 -9.84
C ARG A 87 -8.42 -1.95 -9.73
N ILE A 88 -7.89 -1.94 -8.52
CA ILE A 88 -6.46 -2.10 -8.25
C ILE A 88 -6.24 -3.42 -7.51
N GLU A 89 -5.19 -4.14 -7.91
CA GLU A 89 -4.73 -5.34 -7.21
C GLU A 89 -3.25 -5.18 -6.91
N LEU A 90 -2.86 -5.45 -5.66
CA LEU A 90 -1.48 -5.38 -5.20
C LEU A 90 -1.05 -6.76 -4.74
N GLU A 91 0.07 -7.23 -5.27
CA GLU A 91 0.61 -8.55 -4.99
C GLU A 91 2.10 -8.48 -4.70
N LYS A 92 2.50 -9.12 -3.60
CA LYS A 92 3.88 -9.35 -3.20
C LYS A 92 3.92 -10.61 -2.33
N GLU A 93 4.93 -11.46 -2.56
CA GLU A 93 5.15 -12.64 -1.73
C GLU A 93 5.39 -12.24 -0.26
N GLY A 94 4.79 -12.99 0.66
CA GLY A 94 4.83 -12.73 2.09
C GLY A 94 3.87 -11.65 2.59
N TYR A 95 3.05 -11.05 1.72
CA TYR A 95 2.12 -9.96 2.07
C TYR A 95 0.68 -10.33 1.73
N GLU A 96 -0.27 -9.70 2.43
CA GLU A 96 -1.69 -9.84 2.13
C GLU A 96 -2.01 -9.22 0.76
N LYS A 97 -2.70 -9.97 -0.09
CA LYS A 97 -3.18 -9.44 -1.38
C LYS A 97 -4.23 -8.37 -1.12
N ILE A 98 -4.05 -7.20 -1.71
CA ILE A 98 -5.04 -6.12 -1.66
C ILE A 98 -5.80 -6.08 -2.98
N GLU A 99 -7.12 -6.01 -2.89
CA GLU A 99 -8.02 -5.75 -4.01
C GLU A 99 -8.94 -4.60 -3.59
N ASP A 100 -8.90 -3.49 -4.33
CA ASP A 100 -9.67 -2.30 -4.00
C ASP A 100 -10.12 -1.56 -5.26
N VAL A 101 -10.90 -0.52 -5.06
CA VAL A 101 -11.49 0.32 -6.08
C VAL A 101 -11.07 1.77 -5.86
N PHE A 102 -10.63 2.44 -6.91
CA PHE A 102 -10.30 3.86 -6.86
C PHE A 102 -10.78 4.59 -8.11
N TYR A 103 -10.84 5.92 -8.00
CA TYR A 103 -11.14 6.82 -9.10
C TYR A 103 -9.87 7.58 -9.47
N TYR A 104 -9.66 7.83 -10.76
CA TYR A 104 -8.60 8.73 -11.16
C TYR A 104 -8.90 10.14 -10.63
N GLU A 105 -7.97 10.66 -9.83
CA GLU A 105 -8.00 12.03 -9.36
C GLU A 105 -6.65 12.69 -9.66
N PRO A 106 -6.62 13.72 -10.52
CA PRO A 106 -5.37 14.37 -10.89
C PRO A 106 -4.75 15.06 -9.67
N MET A 107 -3.42 14.94 -9.53
CA MET A 107 -2.63 15.50 -8.42
C MET A 107 -2.88 14.87 -7.05
N SER A 108 -3.79 13.89 -6.93
CA SER A 108 -3.93 13.10 -5.71
C SER A 108 -2.89 11.98 -5.63
N LEU A 109 -2.57 11.60 -4.39
CA LEU A 109 -1.67 10.48 -4.07
C LEU A 109 -2.52 9.30 -3.57
N LEU A 110 -2.37 8.14 -4.21
CA LEU A 110 -3.03 6.90 -3.78
C LEU A 110 -2.23 6.26 -2.65
N HIS A 111 -2.78 6.27 -1.44
CA HIS A 111 -2.16 5.70 -0.25
C HIS A 111 -2.73 4.32 0.01
N ILE A 112 -1.89 3.28 0.05
CA ILE A 112 -2.33 1.91 0.27
C ILE A 112 -1.47 1.25 1.35
N ARG A 113 -2.14 0.74 2.39
CA ARG A 113 -1.50 -0.11 3.41
C ARG A 113 -1.46 -1.55 2.91
N MET A 114 -0.32 -2.22 3.05
CA MET A 114 -0.15 -3.64 2.72
C MET A 114 0.62 -4.32 3.85
N GLU A 115 -0.03 -5.22 4.57
CA GLU A 115 0.58 -5.87 5.74
C GLU A 115 1.31 -7.15 5.34
N SER A 116 2.46 -7.39 5.96
CA SER A 116 3.17 -8.66 5.86
C SER A 116 2.49 -9.72 6.73
N GLY A 117 2.63 -10.99 6.37
CA GLY A 117 2.15 -12.07 7.23
C GLY A 117 2.86 -12.08 8.60
N GLU A 118 4.13 -11.66 8.65
CA GLU A 118 4.86 -11.47 9.91
C GLU A 118 4.22 -10.42 10.82
N ASP A 119 3.87 -9.24 10.28
CA ASP A 119 3.19 -8.18 11.05
C ASP A 119 1.83 -8.66 11.58
N ILE A 120 1.06 -9.34 10.73
CA ILE A 120 -0.26 -9.88 11.09
C ILE A 120 -0.15 -10.94 12.20
N LEU A 121 0.84 -11.84 12.11
CA LEU A 121 1.07 -12.85 13.16
C LEU A 121 1.52 -12.21 14.47
N LYS A 122 2.40 -11.20 14.41
CA LYS A 122 2.83 -10.46 15.60
C LYS A 122 1.66 -9.74 16.27
N GLU A 123 0.74 -9.16 15.51
CA GLU A 123 -0.51 -8.63 16.06
C GLU A 123 -1.33 -9.73 16.75
N ALA A 124 -1.48 -10.90 16.11
CA ALA A 124 -2.20 -12.02 16.69
C ALA A 124 -1.57 -12.51 18.01
N GLU A 125 -0.24 -12.59 18.09
CA GLU A 125 0.48 -12.95 19.31
C GLU A 125 0.18 -11.96 20.46
N ASN A 126 0.23 -10.66 20.18
CA ASN A 126 -0.12 -9.63 21.18
C ASN A 126 -1.57 -9.80 21.67
N LEU A 127 -2.51 -10.04 20.75
CA LEU A 127 -3.92 -10.28 21.09
C LEU A 127 -4.12 -11.56 21.92
N ILE A 128 -3.34 -12.62 21.65
CA ILE A 128 -3.34 -13.84 22.47
C ILE A 128 -2.87 -13.56 23.90
N ASP A 129 -1.83 -12.73 24.06
CA ASP A 129 -1.31 -12.34 25.36
C ASP A 129 -2.31 -11.48 26.14
N GLU A 130 -3.06 -10.63 25.44
CA GLU A 130 -4.18 -9.84 25.98
C GLU A 130 -5.46 -10.67 26.23
N LYS A 131 -5.47 -11.95 25.82
CA LYS A 131 -6.62 -12.87 25.86
C LYS A 131 -7.80 -12.46 24.98
N GLU A 132 -7.55 -11.61 23.98
CA GLU A 132 -8.51 -11.19 22.95
C GLU A 132 -8.57 -12.24 21.81
N TYR A 133 -8.93 -13.48 22.15
CA TYR A 133 -8.80 -14.64 21.25
C TYR A 133 -9.62 -14.50 19.96
N GLY A 134 -10.82 -13.91 20.01
CA GLY A 134 -11.63 -13.71 18.80
C GLY A 134 -10.92 -12.84 17.76
N ARG A 135 -10.32 -11.73 18.20
CA ARG A 135 -9.55 -10.83 17.32
C ARG A 135 -8.24 -11.49 16.87
N ALA A 136 -7.59 -12.25 17.74
CA ALA A 136 -6.39 -12.99 17.36
C ALA A 136 -6.69 -14.01 16.24
N GLU A 137 -7.82 -14.72 16.32
CA GLU A 137 -8.24 -15.66 15.27
C GLU A 137 -8.51 -14.96 13.94
N GLU A 138 -9.10 -13.77 13.94
CA GLU A 138 -9.31 -12.95 12.74
C GLU A 138 -7.98 -12.58 12.06
N SER A 139 -6.98 -12.11 12.84
CA SER A 139 -5.64 -11.83 12.31
C SER A 139 -4.98 -13.10 11.78
N ILE A 140 -5.07 -14.22 12.50
CA ILE A 140 -4.51 -15.51 12.05
C ILE A 140 -5.17 -15.98 10.75
N ASP A 141 -6.48 -15.81 10.60
CA ASP A 141 -7.18 -16.18 9.36
C ASP A 141 -6.75 -15.36 8.15
N ARG A 142 -6.31 -14.11 8.37
CA ARG A 142 -5.67 -13.32 7.32
C ARG A 142 -4.29 -13.87 6.98
N ALA A 143 -3.46 -14.13 7.99
CA ALA A 143 -2.11 -14.68 7.79
C ALA A 143 -2.11 -16.05 7.09
N ILE A 144 -3.05 -16.94 7.41
CA ILE A 144 -3.15 -18.29 6.81
C ILE A 144 -3.41 -18.24 5.30
N LYS A 145 -4.00 -17.16 4.78
CA LYS A 145 -4.19 -16.97 3.33
C LYS A 145 -2.88 -16.67 2.60
N ILE A 146 -1.84 -16.28 3.34
CA ILE A 146 -0.48 -16.09 2.84
C ILE A 146 0.25 -17.42 3.05
N GLU A 147 0.47 -18.17 1.96
CA GLU A 147 0.91 -19.58 2.02
C GLU A 147 2.19 -19.80 2.86
N GLU A 148 3.12 -18.85 2.85
CA GLU A 148 4.35 -18.88 3.65
C GLU A 148 4.09 -18.96 5.16
N TYR A 149 2.99 -18.36 5.64
CA TYR A 149 2.65 -18.23 7.07
C TYR A 149 1.52 -19.17 7.50
N ARG A 150 1.10 -20.09 6.64
CA ARG A 150 0.00 -21.01 6.89
C ARG A 150 0.24 -21.88 8.12
N ASP A 151 1.44 -22.44 8.27
CA ASP A 151 1.74 -23.36 9.36
C ASP A 151 1.90 -22.63 10.71
N GLU A 152 2.53 -21.46 10.72
CA GLU A 152 2.63 -20.56 11.87
C GLU A 152 1.25 -20.11 12.35
N GLY A 153 0.37 -19.72 11.43
CA GLY A 153 -1.01 -19.38 11.74
C GLY A 153 -1.77 -20.55 12.35
N LEU A 154 -1.68 -21.75 11.77
CA LEU A 154 -2.29 -22.97 12.33
C LEU A 154 -1.77 -23.28 13.73
N PHE A 155 -0.48 -23.08 13.97
CA PHE A 155 0.13 -23.25 15.29
C PHE A 155 -0.45 -22.27 16.32
N LEU A 156 -0.54 -20.97 16.00
CA LEU A 156 -1.13 -19.99 16.92
C LEU A 156 -2.60 -20.27 17.20
N LYS A 157 -3.38 -20.70 16.20
CA LYS A 157 -4.77 -21.16 16.42
C LYS A 157 -4.83 -22.36 17.37
N ALA A 158 -3.91 -23.32 17.24
CA ALA A 158 -3.84 -24.44 18.17
C ALA A 158 -3.50 -23.99 19.60
N VAL A 159 -2.63 -22.99 19.76
CA VAL A 159 -2.32 -22.38 21.06
C VAL A 159 -3.56 -21.73 21.68
N ILE A 160 -4.38 -21.02 20.89
CA ILE A 160 -5.66 -20.46 21.34
C ILE A 160 -6.59 -21.58 21.84
N LYS A 161 -6.85 -22.61 21.02
CA LYS A 161 -7.73 -23.72 21.40
C LYS A 161 -7.25 -24.46 22.65
N TYR A 162 -5.94 -24.62 22.81
CA TYR A 162 -5.35 -25.17 24.03
C TYR A 162 -5.64 -24.29 25.26
N LYS A 163 -5.47 -22.96 25.14
CA LYS A 163 -5.76 -22.00 26.23
C LYS A 163 -7.25 -21.96 26.59
N GLU A 164 -8.13 -22.19 25.62
CA GLU A 164 -9.60 -22.32 25.82
C GLU A 164 -10.01 -23.68 26.43
N GLY A 165 -9.08 -24.64 26.53
CA GLY A 165 -9.33 -25.98 27.05
C GLY A 165 -9.81 -26.99 25.99
N ASP A 166 -9.96 -26.58 24.73
CA ASP A 166 -10.30 -27.47 23.61
C ASP A 166 -9.05 -28.16 23.05
N LYS A 167 -8.53 -29.11 23.84
CA LYS A 167 -7.34 -29.90 23.46
C LYS A 167 -7.55 -30.68 22.16
N LYS A 168 -8.78 -31.11 21.87
CA LYS A 168 -9.10 -31.93 20.69
C LYS A 168 -8.98 -31.10 19.42
N GLU A 169 -9.51 -29.88 19.43
CA GLU A 169 -9.38 -28.99 18.27
C GLU A 169 -7.95 -28.51 18.09
N ALA A 170 -7.23 -28.22 19.18
CA ALA A 170 -5.81 -27.90 19.13
C ALA A 170 -5.00 -29.01 18.44
N GLU A 171 -5.25 -30.28 18.77
CA GLU A 171 -4.54 -31.42 18.15
C GLU A 171 -4.81 -31.51 16.64
N LYS A 172 -6.07 -31.36 16.22
CA LYS A 172 -6.44 -31.37 14.78
C LYS A 172 -5.70 -30.28 14.00
N LEU A 173 -5.62 -29.08 14.53
CA LEU A 173 -4.93 -27.96 13.88
C LEU A 173 -3.45 -28.26 13.66
N LEU A 174 -2.78 -28.83 14.67
CA LEU A 174 -1.38 -29.27 14.56
C LEU A 174 -1.19 -30.40 13.53
N ASP A 175 -2.20 -31.24 13.30
CA ASP A 175 -2.16 -32.30 12.29
C ASP A 175 -2.36 -31.80 10.85
N LEU A 176 -2.89 -30.59 10.66
CA LEU A 176 -3.03 -29.93 9.36
C LEU A 176 -1.75 -29.21 8.89
N MET A 177 -0.80 -29.01 9.80
CA MET A 177 0.50 -28.41 9.49
C MET A 177 1.35 -29.34 8.62
N LYS A 178 2.14 -28.77 7.72
CA LYS A 178 3.14 -29.52 6.94
C LYS A 178 4.37 -29.81 7.82
N LEU A 179 4.80 -28.85 8.63
CA LEU A 179 5.99 -28.90 9.48
C LEU A 179 5.75 -29.54 10.86
N LYS A 180 5.28 -30.80 10.87
CA LYS A 180 4.95 -31.53 12.11
C LYS A 180 6.14 -31.81 13.03
N ASP A 181 7.35 -31.81 12.47
CA ASP A 181 8.57 -32.14 13.21
C ASP A 181 9.18 -30.99 14.01
N ASN A 182 8.62 -29.79 13.88
CA ASN A 182 9.05 -28.61 14.61
C ASN A 182 9.01 -28.84 16.14
N ILE A 183 10.05 -28.39 16.84
CA ILE A 183 10.20 -28.60 18.29
C ILE A 183 9.05 -28.00 19.10
N TYR A 184 8.49 -26.87 18.67
CA TYR A 184 7.38 -26.20 19.35
C TYR A 184 6.07 -26.97 19.17
N VAL A 185 5.83 -27.52 17.97
CA VAL A 185 4.68 -28.40 17.70
C VAL A 185 4.74 -29.65 18.58
N LYS A 186 5.92 -30.30 18.67
CA LYS A 186 6.12 -31.48 19.52
C LYS A 186 5.84 -31.17 21.00
N LYS A 187 6.40 -30.06 21.50
CA LYS A 187 6.17 -29.59 22.88
C LYS A 187 4.69 -29.32 23.16
N LEU A 188 3.96 -28.73 22.21
CA LEU A 188 2.53 -28.48 22.39
C LEU A 188 1.75 -29.80 22.39
N LYS A 189 2.03 -30.72 21.47
CA LYS A 189 1.41 -32.06 21.45
C LYS A 189 1.63 -32.85 22.74
N GLU A 190 2.80 -32.75 23.37
CA GLU A 190 3.05 -33.37 24.66
C GLU A 190 2.16 -32.81 25.78
N ARG A 191 1.83 -31.52 25.73
CA ARG A 191 0.91 -30.86 26.69
C ARG A 191 -0.57 -31.16 26.45
N LEU A 192 -0.91 -31.66 25.25
CA LEU A 192 -2.28 -32.08 24.92
C LEU A 192 -2.62 -33.46 25.48
N LYS A 193 -1.62 -34.27 25.83
CA LYS A 193 -1.82 -35.52 26.59
C LYS A 193 -2.32 -35.25 28.01
#